data_AF-A0A946YR11-F1
#
_entry.id   AF-A0A946YR11-F1
#
_cell.length_a   1.000
_cell.length_b   1.000
_cell.length_c   1.000
_cell.angle_alpha   90.00
_cell.angle_beta   90.00
_cell.angle_gamma   90.00
#
_symmetry.space_group_name_H-M   'P 1'
#
loop_
_entity.id
_entity.type
_entity.pdbx_description
1 polymer ?
#
loop_
_entity_poly.entity_id
_entity_poly.type
_entity_poly.pdbx_seq_one_letter_code
_entity_poly.pdbx_strand_id
1 'polypeptide(L)'
;MPLQGQTRFQHNSDEKIGVLLTNLGTPAAPTRSALRTYLKQFLSDPRVVEIPRPVWWLVLNGIILNTRPAKSAALYQSIWTERGSPLRWHTEDQALAVSEKLQQQLGEHTASRILLRYAMRYGEPSIGDQLAQLQ
;
A
#
# COMPACT_ATOMS: atom_id res chain seq x y z
N MET A 1 3.28 -15.19 4.24
CA MET A 1 3.04 -15.90 2.97
C MET A 1 4.20 -16.85 2.74
N PRO A 2 3.97 -18.16 2.62
CA PRO A 2 5.00 -19.06 2.11
C PRO A 2 5.31 -18.70 0.66
N LEU A 3 6.59 -18.60 0.31
CA LEU A 3 7.02 -18.42 -1.08
C LEU A 3 6.64 -19.68 -1.86
N GLN A 4 5.69 -19.56 -2.78
CA GLN A 4 5.38 -20.63 -3.73
C GLN A 4 6.39 -20.58 -4.87
N GLY A 5 7.29 -21.56 -4.92
CA GLY A 5 8.18 -21.73 -6.07
C GLY A 5 7.39 -22.10 -7.33
N GLN A 6 7.79 -21.57 -8.48
CA GLN A 6 7.20 -21.95 -9.76
C GLN A 6 7.57 -23.40 -10.10
N THR A 7 6.64 -24.35 -9.92
CA THR A 7 6.84 -25.77 -10.25
C THR A 7 6.67 -26.08 -11.74
N ARG A 8 6.25 -25.10 -12.55
CA ARG A 8 6.04 -25.20 -14.00
C ARG A 8 6.76 -24.09 -14.79
N PHE A 9 8.02 -23.81 -14.46
CA PHE A 9 8.83 -22.87 -15.25
C PHE A 9 9.06 -23.43 -16.66
N GLN A 10 8.65 -22.70 -17.70
CA GLN A 10 8.92 -23.02 -19.10
C GLN A 10 10.05 -22.13 -19.61
N HIS A 11 11.11 -22.72 -20.16
CA HIS A 11 12.28 -21.99 -20.65
C HIS A 11 11.99 -21.06 -21.86
N ASN A 12 10.77 -21.14 -22.42
CA ASN A 12 10.31 -20.36 -23.57
C ASN A 12 9.07 -19.48 -23.26
N SER A 13 8.80 -19.19 -21.99
CA SER A 13 7.76 -18.22 -21.62
C SER A 13 8.32 -16.79 -21.69
N ASP A 14 7.56 -15.86 -22.26
CA ASP A 14 7.87 -14.43 -22.21
C ASP A 14 7.88 -13.95 -20.74
N GLU A 15 9.06 -13.91 -20.13
CA GLU A 15 9.25 -13.43 -18.75
C GLU A 15 8.73 -12.00 -18.60
N LYS A 16 7.83 -11.79 -17.65
CA LYS A 16 7.31 -10.46 -17.31
C LYS A 16 8.13 -9.85 -16.18
N ILE A 17 8.31 -8.53 -16.21
CA ILE A 17 8.96 -7.77 -15.16
C ILE A 17 7.87 -7.11 -14.32
N GLY A 18 7.70 -7.56 -13.06
CA GLY A 18 6.82 -6.92 -12.10
C GLY A 18 7.50 -5.73 -11.42
N VAL A 19 6.89 -4.55 -11.51
CA VAL A 19 7.34 -3.32 -10.83
C VAL A 19 6.27 -2.90 -9.83
N LEU A 20 6.64 -2.81 -8.54
CA LEU A 20 5.73 -2.42 -7.48
C LEU A 20 6.16 -1.08 -6.86
N LEU A 21 5.37 -0.03 -7.09
CA LEU A 21 5.54 1.28 -6.46
C LEU A 21 4.91 1.27 -5.06
N THR A 22 5.72 1.33 -4.02
CA THR A 22 5.23 1.23 -2.64
C THR A 22 5.24 2.56 -1.91
N ASN A 23 4.22 2.79 -1.09
CA ASN A 23 4.19 3.89 -0.12
C ASN A 23 3.70 3.42 1.26
N LEU A 24 3.67 4.32 2.25
CA LEU A 24 3.13 4.04 3.59
C LEU A 24 1.63 3.72 3.54
N GLY A 25 0.89 4.55 2.83
CA GLY A 25 -0.54 4.43 2.65
C GLY A 25 -1.39 5.34 3.53
N THR A 26 -2.69 5.24 3.32
CA THR A 26 -3.70 6.16 3.85
C THR A 26 -4.95 5.36 4.25
N PRO A 27 -5.74 5.83 5.24
CA PRO A 27 -7.04 5.22 5.52
C PRO A 27 -7.93 5.20 4.29
N ALA A 28 -8.86 4.23 4.23
CA ALA A 28 -9.82 4.09 3.15
C ALA A 28 -10.84 5.24 3.07
N ALA A 29 -11.11 5.90 4.20
CA ALA A 29 -12.03 7.02 4.30
C ALA A 29 -11.60 7.96 5.45
N PRO A 30 -12.01 9.23 5.44
CA PRO A 30 -11.67 10.19 6.49
C PRO A 30 -12.67 10.05 7.66
N THR A 31 -12.93 8.82 8.09
CA THR A 31 -13.89 8.48 9.15
C THR A 31 -13.17 7.84 10.32
N ARG A 32 -13.75 7.97 11.52
CA ARG A 32 -13.20 7.39 12.75
C ARG A 32 -12.93 5.89 12.62
N SER A 33 -13.83 5.16 11.95
CA SER A 33 -13.71 3.71 11.75
C SER A 33 -12.52 3.36 10.86
N ALA A 34 -12.41 3.97 9.67
CA ALA A 34 -11.31 3.72 8.75
C ALA A 34 -9.96 4.13 9.34
N LEU A 35 -9.91 5.25 10.08
CA LEU A 35 -8.71 5.69 10.79
C LEU A 35 -8.33 4.75 11.92
N ARG A 36 -9.29 4.15 12.63
CA ARG A 36 -8.99 3.15 13.68
C ARG A 36 -8.30 1.93 13.07
N THR A 37 -8.81 1.43 11.94
CA THR A 37 -8.18 0.30 11.24
C THR A 37 -6.78 0.64 10.75
N TYR A 38 -6.62 1.79 10.09
CA TYR A 38 -5.33 2.28 9.61
C TYR A 38 -4.32 2.47 10.74
N LEU A 39 -4.69 3.19 11.81
CA LEU A 39 -3.82 3.43 12.96
C LEU A 39 -3.45 2.13 13.68
N LYS A 40 -4.37 1.16 13.74
CA LYS A 40 -4.07 -0.16 14.31
C LYS A 40 -2.99 -0.86 13.48
N GLN A 41 -3.08 -0.86 12.16
CA GLN A 41 -2.05 -1.45 11.30
C GLN A 41 -0.71 -0.70 11.43
N PHE A 42 -0.73 0.62 11.30
CA PHE A 42 0.45 1.48 11.36
C PHE A 42 1.21 1.37 12.69
N LEU A 43 0.49 1.48 13.82
CA LEU A 43 1.10 1.50 15.15
C LEU A 43 1.37 0.10 15.71
N SER A 44 0.84 -0.97 15.11
CA SER A 44 1.20 -2.34 15.52
C SER A 44 2.53 -2.80 14.93
N ASP A 45 3.09 -2.06 13.96
CA ASP A 45 4.34 -2.43 13.31
C ASP A 45 5.53 -2.18 14.26
N PRO A 46 6.33 -3.22 14.60
CA PRO A 46 7.49 -3.07 15.46
C PRO A 46 8.59 -2.19 14.85
N ARG A 47 8.55 -1.91 13.54
CA ARG A 47 9.44 -0.96 12.87
C ARG A 47 9.02 0.50 13.07
N VAL A 48 7.80 0.74 13.53
CA VAL A 48 7.27 2.08 13.82
C VAL A 48 7.33 2.36 15.32
N VAL A 49 7.13 1.34 16.16
CA VAL A 49 7.15 1.48 17.62
C VAL A 49 8.01 0.38 18.25
N GLU A 50 9.09 0.79 18.90
CA GLU A 50 10.12 -0.10 19.47
C GLU A 50 9.87 -0.49 20.95
N ILE A 51 8.66 -0.22 21.47
CA ILE A 51 8.27 -0.53 22.86
C ILE A 51 7.95 -2.04 23.00
N PRO A 52 8.28 -2.70 24.15
CA PRO A 52 7.92 -4.09 24.38
C PRO A 52 6.46 -4.41 24.06
N ARG A 53 6.24 -5.45 23.23
CA ARG A 53 4.94 -5.73 22.59
C ARG A 53 3.75 -5.82 23.55
N PRO A 54 3.84 -6.47 24.73
CA PRO A 54 2.69 -6.54 25.64
C PRO A 54 2.29 -5.17 26.20
N VAL A 55 3.29 -4.37 26.58
CA VAL A 55 3.08 -3.01 27.11
C VAL A 55 2.46 -2.13 26.03
N TRP A 56 3.03 -2.15 24.82
CA TRP A 56 2.50 -1.36 23.72
C TRP A 56 1.10 -1.79 23.30
N TRP A 57 0.83 -3.10 23.29
CA TRP A 57 -0.50 -3.62 22.95
C TRP A 57 -1.59 -3.08 23.90
N LEU A 58 -1.30 -3.01 25.21
CA LEU A 58 -2.22 -2.43 26.20
C LEU A 58 -2.45 -0.93 25.93
N VAL A 59 -1.39 -0.17 25.67
CA VAL A 59 -1.49 1.28 25.38
C VAL A 59 -2.24 1.54 24.07
N LEU A 60 -1.93 0.76 23.03
CA LEU A 60 -2.53 0.89 21.71
C LEU A 60 -4.04 0.60 21.76
N ASN A 61 -4.44 -0.54 22.32
CA ASN A 61 -5.84 -0.96 22.33
C ASN A 61 -6.66 -0.30 23.44
N GLY A 62 -6.04 0.11 24.55
CA GLY A 62 -6.69 0.77 25.67
C GLY A 62 -6.89 2.27 25.48
N ILE A 63 -5.85 2.99 25.06
CA ILE A 63 -5.85 4.46 25.04
C ILE A 63 -5.90 4.98 23.61
N ILE A 64 -4.93 4.59 22.78
CA ILE A 64 -4.68 5.24 21.49
C ILE A 64 -5.85 5.02 20.51
N LEU A 65 -6.25 3.77 20.29
CA LEU A 65 -7.31 3.45 19.32
C LEU A 65 -8.70 3.95 19.76
N ASN A 66 -8.88 4.32 21.03
CA ASN A 66 -10.16 4.83 21.53
C ASN A 66 -10.27 6.35 21.41
N THR A 67 -9.15 7.07 21.59
CA THR A 67 -9.12 8.54 21.65
C THR A 67 -8.62 9.20 20.36
N ARG A 68 -7.58 8.64 19.73
CA ARG A 68 -6.86 9.26 18.62
C ARG A 68 -7.59 9.25 17.26
N PRO A 69 -8.40 8.23 16.90
CA PRO A 69 -9.00 8.18 15.57
C PRO A 69 -9.95 9.34 15.26
N ALA A 70 -10.68 9.85 16.25
CA ALA A 70 -11.60 10.98 16.05
C ALA A 70 -10.83 12.27 15.68
N LYS A 71 -9.76 12.56 16.41
CA LYS A 71 -8.87 13.70 16.13
C LYS A 71 -8.19 13.55 14.77
N SER A 72 -7.72 12.35 14.45
CA SER A 72 -7.07 12.07 13.16
C SER A 72 -8.05 12.20 12.01
N ALA A 73 -9.29 11.71 12.17
CA ALA A 73 -10.31 11.81 11.14
C ALA A 73 -10.58 13.28 10.75
N ALA A 74 -10.69 14.20 11.71
CA ALA A 74 -10.87 15.63 11.43
C ALA A 74 -9.71 16.22 10.59
N LEU A 75 -8.46 15.85 10.88
CA LEU A 75 -7.30 16.28 10.09
C LEU A 75 -7.29 15.67 8.67
N TYR A 76 -7.69 14.41 8.53
CA TYR A 76 -7.81 13.80 7.20
C TYR A 76 -8.97 14.41 6.41
N GLN A 77 -10.07 14.79 7.06
CA GLN A 77 -11.22 15.46 6.44
C GLN A 77 -10.82 16.81 5.84
N SER A 78 -9.94 17.58 6.49
CA SER A 78 -9.54 18.91 5.98
C SER A 78 -8.73 18.86 4.70
N ILE A 79 -8.15 17.71 4.34
CA ILE A 79 -7.37 17.50 3.11
C ILE A 79 -8.03 16.50 2.16
N TRP A 80 -9.23 16.02 2.48
CA TRP A 80 -9.90 15.00 1.68
C TRP A 80 -10.57 15.63 0.46
N THR A 81 -10.40 15.01 -0.70
CA THR A 81 -11.04 15.46 -1.95
C THR A 81 -12.02 14.41 -2.46
N GLU A 82 -12.74 14.72 -3.53
CA GLU A 82 -13.59 13.75 -4.23
C GLU A 82 -12.79 12.55 -4.77
N ARG A 83 -11.50 12.76 -5.11
CA ARG A 83 -10.55 11.71 -5.49
C ARG A 83 -10.01 10.91 -4.30
N GLY A 84 -10.39 11.27 -3.07
CA GLY A 84 -9.91 10.65 -1.84
C GLY A 84 -8.69 11.34 -1.23
N SER A 85 -7.82 10.55 -0.59
CA SER A 85 -6.59 11.05 0.03
C SER A 85 -5.57 11.52 -1.00
N PRO A 86 -4.95 12.71 -0.82
CA PRO A 86 -3.82 13.21 -1.63
C PRO A 86 -2.75 12.18 -1.94
N LEU A 87 -2.32 11.43 -0.93
CA LEU A 87 -1.29 10.41 -1.10
C LEU A 87 -1.72 9.32 -2.10
N ARG A 88 -2.99 8.90 -2.05
CA ARG A 88 -3.50 7.82 -2.88
C ARG A 88 -3.52 8.24 -4.35
N TRP A 89 -4.21 9.33 -4.66
CA TRP A 89 -4.37 9.73 -6.05
C TRP A 89 -3.06 10.24 -6.66
N HIS A 90 -2.17 10.86 -5.89
CA HIS A 90 -0.82 11.18 -6.39
C HIS A 90 -0.02 9.91 -6.71
N THR A 91 -0.13 8.86 -5.89
CA THR A 91 0.59 7.59 -6.15
C THR A 91 0.05 6.91 -7.41
N GLU A 92 -1.27 6.96 -7.62
CA GLU A 92 -1.92 6.45 -8.83
C GLU A 92 -1.47 7.23 -10.07
N ASP A 93 -1.50 8.56 -10.03
CA ASP A 93 -1.05 9.43 -11.12
C ASP A 93 0.45 9.20 -11.43
N GLN A 94 1.28 9.01 -10.40
CA GLN A 94 2.71 8.66 -10.57
C GLN A 94 2.90 7.29 -11.20
N ALA A 95 2.13 6.27 -10.78
CA ALA A 95 2.21 4.94 -11.35
C ALA A 95 1.85 4.94 -12.84
N LEU A 96 0.79 5.67 -13.21
CA LEU A 96 0.39 5.87 -14.60
C LEU A 96 1.50 6.58 -15.41
N ALA A 97 2.00 7.71 -14.91
CA ALA A 97 3.05 8.46 -15.60
C ALA A 97 4.34 7.66 -15.80
N VAL A 98 4.73 6.84 -14.81
CA VAL A 98 5.89 5.94 -14.96
C VAL A 98 5.60 4.86 -16.01
N SER A 99 4.41 4.26 -16.01
CA SER A 99 4.02 3.26 -17.01
C SER A 99 4.07 3.82 -18.43
N GLU A 100 3.49 5.00 -18.66
CA GLU A 100 3.50 5.68 -19.95
C GLU A 100 4.93 6.01 -20.41
N LYS A 101 5.75 6.53 -19.48
CA LYS A 101 7.14 6.86 -19.80
C LYS A 101 7.97 5.62 -20.14
N LEU A 102 7.75 4.50 -19.44
CA LEU A 102 8.40 3.23 -19.76
C LEU A 102 7.96 2.73 -21.13
N GLN A 103 6.68 2.85 -21.50
CA GLN A 103 6.18 2.49 -22.82
C GLN A 103 6.78 3.34 -23.95
N GLN A 104 7.04 4.63 -23.71
CA GLN A 104 7.66 5.51 -24.69
C GLN A 104 9.16 5.27 -24.86
N GLN A 105 9.86 4.95 -23.76
CA GLN A 105 11.31 4.77 -23.75
C GLN A 105 11.74 3.36 -24.18
N LEU A 106 10.85 2.38 -24.04
CA LEU A 106 11.10 0.98 -24.37
C LEU A 106 10.32 0.61 -25.63
N GLY A 107 10.88 -0.23 -26.50
CA GLY A 107 10.11 -0.77 -27.63
C GLY A 107 8.88 -1.56 -27.16
N GLU A 108 7.84 -1.65 -28.00
CA GLU A 108 6.55 -2.29 -27.67
C GLU A 108 6.71 -3.70 -27.06
N HIS A 109 7.64 -4.49 -27.59
CA HIS A 109 7.96 -5.83 -27.08
C HIS A 109 8.48 -5.83 -25.64
N THR A 110 9.29 -4.86 -25.24
CA THR A 110 9.82 -4.78 -23.88
C THR A 110 8.78 -4.15 -22.95
N ALA A 111 8.10 -3.10 -23.41
CA ALA A 111 7.09 -2.39 -22.63
C ALA A 111 5.90 -3.29 -22.25
N SER A 112 5.43 -4.14 -23.17
CA SER A 112 4.35 -5.10 -22.94
C SER A 112 4.68 -6.17 -21.90
N ARG A 113 5.96 -6.36 -21.55
CA ARG A 113 6.41 -7.29 -20.53
C ARG A 113 6.48 -6.67 -19.13
N ILE A 114 6.33 -5.35 -19.00
CA ILE A 114 6.37 -4.67 -17.71
C ILE A 114 4.97 -4.58 -17.10
N LEU A 115 4.81 -5.14 -15.90
CA LEU A 115 3.60 -5.03 -15.10
C LEU A 115 3.86 -4.07 -13.93
N LEU A 116 3.44 -2.82 -14.09
CA LEU A 116 3.53 -1.82 -13.03
C LEU A 116 2.25 -1.82 -12.17
N ARG A 117 2.42 -1.85 -10.85
CA ARG A 117 1.37 -1.71 -9.85
C ARG A 117 1.83 -0.78 -8.74
N TYR A 118 0.90 -0.22 -7.97
CA TYR A 118 1.22 0.47 -6.72
C TYR A 118 0.63 -0.28 -5.53
N ALA A 119 1.29 -0.20 -4.38
CA ALA A 119 0.83 -0.81 -3.14
C ALA A 119 1.10 0.07 -1.93
N MET A 120 0.28 -0.10 -0.92
CA MET A 120 0.37 0.57 0.35
C MET A 120 0.81 -0.42 1.42
N ARG A 121 1.73 0.01 2.28
CA ARG A 121 2.14 -0.78 3.46
C ARG A 121 0.98 -0.95 4.44
N TYR A 122 0.20 0.11 4.63
CA TYR A 122 -0.98 0.15 5.48
C TYR A 122 -2.17 0.68 4.66
N GLY A 123 -3.26 -0.07 4.62
CA GLY A 123 -4.41 0.19 3.75
C GLY A 123 -4.35 -0.54 2.41
N GLU A 124 -5.26 -0.16 1.51
CA GLU A 124 -5.55 -0.89 0.26
C GLU A 124 -5.31 -0.07 -1.01
N PRO A 125 -4.57 -0.55 -2.02
CA PRO A 125 -4.19 -1.95 -2.22
C PRO A 125 -2.97 -2.37 -1.39
N SER A 126 -3.03 -3.52 -0.72
CA SER A 126 -1.91 -4.00 0.10
C SER A 126 -0.75 -4.55 -0.74
N ILE A 127 0.47 -4.55 -0.18
CA ILE A 127 1.64 -5.16 -0.84
C ILE A 127 1.42 -6.64 -1.13
N GLY A 128 0.79 -7.38 -0.21
CA GLY A 128 0.54 -8.82 -0.40
C GLY A 128 -0.38 -9.08 -1.58
N ASP A 129 -1.46 -8.32 -1.69
CA ASP A 129 -2.42 -8.48 -2.78
C ASP A 129 -1.80 -8.12 -4.13
N GLN A 130 -1.03 -7.04 -4.21
CA GLN A 130 -0.39 -6.64 -5.45
C GLN A 130 0.74 -7.58 -5.87
N LEU A 131 1.49 -8.16 -4.93
CA LEU A 131 2.45 -9.20 -5.25
C LEU A 131 1.77 -10.45 -5.84
N ALA A 132 0.62 -10.85 -5.31
CA ALA A 132 -0.15 -11.97 -5.87
C ALA A 132 -0.65 -11.70 -7.30
N GLN A 133 -0.89 -10.43 -7.65
CA GLN A 133 -1.28 -10.01 -9.01
C GLN A 133 -0.11 -9.92 -10.00
N LEU A 134 1.13 -9.98 -9.50
CA LEU A 134 2.36 -9.94 -10.31
C LEU A 134 2.99 -11.33 -10.52
N GLN A 135 2.45 -12.36 -9.87
CA GLN A 135 2.87 -13.76 -10.01
C GLN A 135 2.17 -14.45 -11.19
#